data_AF-A0A183HRC5-F1
#
_entry.id   AF-A0A183HRC5-F1
#
_cell.length_a   1.000
_cell.length_b   1.000
_cell.length_c   1.000
_cell.angle_alpha   90.00
_cell.angle_beta   90.00
_cell.angle_gamma   90.00
#
_symmetry.space_group_name_H-M   'P 1'
#
loop_
_entity.id
_entity.type
_entity.pdbx_description
1 polymer ?
#
loop_
_entity_poly.entity_id
_entity_poly.type
_entity_poly.pdbx_seq_one_letter_code
_entity_poly.pdbx_strand_id
1 'polypeptide(L)'
;MINRDMEEYPEHRLNFFSLLQALNHECFDVLISLPPELFRLIVDAVVWAFKHTMRNIAEIGLDILKDMLTQFGVHPNKERAQTFYKLFFMEILVHVLTVVTDSNQIKILGK
;
A
#
# COMPACT_ATOMS: atom_id res chain seq x y z
N MET A 1 -9.03 13.78 4.34
CA MET A 1 -9.50 13.40 5.70
C MET A 1 -8.37 12.71 6.42
N ILE A 2 -7.97 11.51 6.01
CA ILE A 2 -6.92 10.72 6.69
C ILE A 2 -5.49 11.25 6.44
N ASN A 3 -5.24 11.89 5.29
CA ASN A 3 -3.92 12.40 4.89
C ASN A 3 -3.61 13.84 5.36
N ARG A 4 -4.56 14.52 6.04
CA ARG A 4 -4.40 15.91 6.48
C ARG A 4 -4.16 16.03 7.99
N ASP A 5 -4.58 15.03 8.76
CA ASP A 5 -4.38 15.00 10.20
C ASP A 5 -4.08 13.56 10.66
N MET A 6 -2.98 13.39 11.40
CA MET A 6 -2.47 12.07 11.82
C MET A 6 -3.25 11.51 13.01
N GLU A 7 -4.10 12.31 13.66
CA GLU A 7 -4.80 11.90 14.89
C GLU A 7 -6.33 11.94 14.79
N GLU A 8 -6.90 12.76 13.89
CA GLU A 8 -8.36 12.75 13.69
C GLU A 8 -8.84 11.51 12.91
N TYR A 9 -9.95 10.93 13.35
CA TYR A 9 -10.68 9.80 12.73
C TYR A 9 -9.90 8.47 12.64
N PRO A 10 -9.40 7.92 13.76
CA PRO A 10 -8.63 6.67 13.76
C PRO A 10 -9.42 5.46 13.21
N GLU A 11 -10.72 5.37 13.52
CA GLU A 11 -11.59 4.30 13.00
C GLU A 11 -11.75 4.36 11.49
N HIS A 12 -11.94 5.55 10.92
CA HIS A 12 -12.07 5.72 9.47
C HIS A 12 -10.77 5.31 8.75
N ARG A 13 -9.60 5.59 9.34
CA ARG A 13 -8.31 5.17 8.79
C ARG A 13 -8.19 3.66 8.76
N LEU A 14 -8.46 3.00 9.88
CA LEU A 14 -8.38 1.55 9.98
C LEU A 14 -9.37 0.88 9.02
N ASN A 15 -10.62 1.35 9.00
CA ASN A 15 -11.67 0.80 8.13
C ASN A 15 -11.37 1.05 6.65
N PHE A 16 -10.77 2.19 6.30
CA PHE A 16 -10.34 2.48 4.94
C PHE A 16 -9.27 1.49 4.45
N PHE A 17 -8.22 1.23 5.24
CA PHE A 17 -7.20 0.25 4.85
C PHE A 17 -7.72 -1.18 4.89
N SER A 18 -8.63 -1.51 5.81
CA SER A 18 -9.30 -2.82 5.84
C SER A 18 -10.14 -3.04 4.57
N LEU A 19 -10.85 -2.01 4.09
CA LEU A 19 -11.57 -2.06 2.82
C LEU A 19 -10.61 -2.24 1.63
N LEU A 20 -9.51 -1.48 1.59
CA LEU A 20 -8.51 -1.62 0.53
C LEU A 20 -7.90 -3.02 0.50
N GLN A 21 -7.62 -3.60 1.67
CA GLN A 21 -7.12 -4.96 1.78
C GLN A 21 -8.13 -5.97 1.22
N ALA A 22 -9.41 -5.86 1.61
CA ALA A 22 -10.45 -6.73 1.08
C ALA A 22 -10.62 -6.59 -0.43
N LEU A 23 -10.61 -5.37 -0.97
CA LEU A 23 -10.71 -5.14 -2.42
C LEU A 23 -9.50 -5.71 -3.18
N ASN A 24 -8.28 -5.54 -2.64
CA ASN A 24 -7.07 -6.07 -3.25
C ASN A 24 -7.06 -7.61 -3.27
N HIS A 25 -7.60 -8.24 -2.24
CA HIS A 25 -7.64 -9.69 -2.13
C HIS A 25 -8.78 -10.31 -2.93
N GLU A 26 -10.01 -9.84 -2.71
CA GLU A 26 -11.24 -10.47 -3.22
C GLU A 26 -11.66 -9.95 -4.60
N CYS A 27 -11.26 -8.73 -4.97
CA CYS A 27 -11.78 -8.01 -6.13
C CYS A 27 -10.67 -7.33 -6.94
N PHE A 28 -9.51 -7.98 -7.05
CA PHE A 28 -8.31 -7.38 -7.65
C PHE A 28 -8.53 -6.86 -9.08
N ASP A 29 -9.26 -7.59 -9.92
CA ASP A 29 -9.58 -7.18 -11.29
C ASP A 29 -10.37 -5.87 -11.36
N VAL A 30 -11.27 -5.65 -10.40
CA VAL A 30 -12.03 -4.40 -10.28
C VAL A 30 -11.10 -3.27 -9.85
N LEU A 31 -10.24 -3.53 -8.85
CA LEU A 31 -9.27 -2.56 -8.33
C LEU A 31 -8.34 -2.03 -9.43
N ILE A 32 -7.77 -2.92 -10.26
CA ILE A 32 -6.84 -2.54 -11.33
C ILE A 32 -7.53 -2.03 -12.60
N SER A 33 -8.87 -2.09 -12.65
CA SER A 33 -9.66 -1.53 -13.75
C SER A 33 -10.15 -0.11 -13.45
N LEU A 34 -9.82 0.44 -12.28
CA LEU A 34 -10.07 1.83 -11.95
C LEU A 34 -9.33 2.78 -12.91
N PRO A 35 -9.86 4.01 -13.12
CA PRO A 35 -9.13 5.07 -13.81
C PRO A 35 -7.69 5.21 -13.27
N PRO A 36 -6.68 5.42 -14.13
CA PRO A 36 -5.28 5.46 -13.73
C PRO A 36 -4.99 6.43 -12.57
N GLU A 37 -5.67 7.57 -12.55
CA GLU A 37 -5.54 8.59 -11.51
C GLU A 37 -6.03 8.08 -10.15
N LEU A 38 -7.14 7.33 -10.13
CA LEU A 38 -7.68 6.73 -8.91
C LEU A 38 -6.82 5.57 -8.44
N PHE A 39 -6.32 4.74 -9.35
CA PHE A 39 -5.43 3.65 -9.00
C PHE A 39 -4.11 4.19 -8.40
N ARG A 40 -3.57 5.28 -8.94
CA ARG A 40 -2.41 5.96 -8.36
C ARG A 40 -2.67 6.41 -6.92
N LEU A 41 -3.83 7.00 -6.64
CA LEU A 41 -4.19 7.38 -5.26
C LEU A 41 -4.22 6.20 -4.30
N ILE A 42 -4.59 5.01 -4.76
CA ILE A 42 -4.56 3.79 -3.94
C ILE A 42 -3.11 3.38 -3.63
N VAL A 43 -2.23 3.38 -4.63
CA VAL A 43 -0.80 3.10 -4.42
C VAL A 43 -0.18 4.13 -3.46
N ASP A 44 -0.48 5.42 -3.65
CA ASP A 44 -0.02 6.50 -2.78
C ASP A 44 -0.53 6.33 -1.33
N ALA A 45 -1.77 5.87 -1.16
CA ALA A 45 -2.35 5.59 0.16
C ALA A 45 -1.65 4.40 0.85
N VAL A 46 -1.32 3.34 0.11
CA VAL A 46 -0.54 2.20 0.62
C VAL A 46 0.87 2.65 1.03
N VAL A 47 1.51 3.47 0.20
CA VAL A 47 2.81 4.09 0.51
C VAL A 47 2.75 4.94 1.78
N TRP A 48 1.69 5.72 1.93
CA TRP A 48 1.46 6.51 3.13
C TRP A 48 1.27 5.62 4.37
N ALA A 49 0.53 4.51 4.24
CA ALA A 49 0.25 3.59 5.33
C ALA A 49 1.52 2.94 5.89
N PHE A 50 2.37 2.34 5.04
CA PHE A 50 3.57 1.65 5.52
C PHE A 50 4.67 2.59 6.04
N LYS A 51 4.55 3.90 5.78
CA LYS A 51 5.41 4.94 6.38
C LYS A 51 4.85 5.49 7.70
N HIS A 52 3.70 5.01 8.15
CA HIS A 52 3.06 5.55 9.33
C HIS A 52 3.82 5.15 10.60
N THR A 53 3.93 6.08 11.55
CA THR A 53 4.49 5.83 12.88
C THR A 53 3.70 4.83 13.74
N MET A 54 2.41 4.63 13.46
CA MET A 54 1.59 3.67 14.17
C MET A 54 1.75 2.29 13.53
N ARG A 55 2.26 1.35 14.32
CA ARG A 55 2.64 0.01 13.87
C ARG A 55 1.50 -0.74 13.17
N ASN A 56 0.28 -0.70 13.68
CA ASN A 56 -0.86 -1.37 13.09
C ASN A 56 -1.19 -0.85 11.67
N ILE A 57 -1.05 0.47 11.44
CA ILE A 57 -1.24 1.07 10.12
C ILE A 57 -0.07 0.74 9.20
N ALA A 58 1.16 0.70 9.74
CA ALA A 58 2.32 0.31 8.96
C ALA A 58 2.24 -1.15 8.48
N GLU A 59 1.87 -2.06 9.38
CA GLU A 59 1.72 -3.50 9.10
C GLU A 59 0.64 -3.74 8.04
N ILE A 60 -0.57 -3.17 8.18
CA ILE A 60 -1.62 -3.35 7.16
C ILE A 60 -1.21 -2.76 5.80
N GLY A 61 -0.45 -1.65 5.78
CA GLY A 61 0.09 -1.09 4.55
C GLY A 61 1.07 -2.03 3.84
N LEU A 62 1.98 -2.65 4.60
CA LEU A 62 2.92 -3.65 4.07
C LEU A 62 2.21 -4.92 3.60
N ASP A 63 1.20 -5.38 4.33
CA ASP A 63 0.41 -6.55 3.95
C ASP A 63 -0.36 -6.32 2.65
N ILE A 64 -1.00 -5.15 2.48
CA ILE A 64 -1.67 -4.77 1.23
C ILE A 64 -0.65 -4.72 0.08
N LEU A 65 0.52 -4.10 0.29
CA LEU A 65 1.55 -4.02 -0.75
C LEU A 65 2.01 -5.42 -1.18
N LYS A 66 2.30 -6.29 -0.21
CA LYS A 66 2.73 -7.68 -0.46
C LYS A 66 1.68 -8.46 -1.24
N ASP A 67 0.41 -8.35 -0.84
CA ASP A 67 -0.69 -9.01 -1.53
C ASP A 67 -0.86 -8.45 -2.95
N MET A 68 -0.83 -7.13 -3.13
CA MET A 68 -0.91 -6.47 -4.45
C MET A 68 0.18 -6.95 -5.41
N LEU A 69 1.43 -7.02 -4.94
CA LEU A 69 2.55 -7.55 -5.73
C LEU A 69 2.37 -9.04 -6.07
N THR A 70 1.83 -9.82 -5.13
CA THR A 70 1.53 -11.24 -5.34
C THR A 70 0.44 -11.42 -6.39
N GLN A 71 -0.65 -10.66 -6.29
CA GLN A 71 -1.77 -10.65 -7.23
C GLN A 71 -1.28 -10.30 -8.64
N PHE A 72 -0.46 -9.26 -8.81
CA PHE A 72 0.16 -8.95 -10.11
C PHE A 72 1.10 -10.05 -10.61
N GLY A 73 1.84 -10.73 -9.71
CA GLY A 73 2.73 -11.83 -10.06
C GLY A 73 1.99 -13.02 -10.68
N VAL A 74 0.86 -13.41 -10.08
CA VAL A 74 0.04 -14.54 -10.56
C VAL A 74 -0.98 -14.15 -11.62
N HIS A 75 -1.24 -12.86 -11.83
CA HIS A 75 -2.25 -12.37 -12.76
C HIS A 75 -2.09 -12.96 -14.17
N PRO A 76 -3.17 -13.43 -14.83
CA PRO A 76 -3.09 -14.06 -16.15
C PRO A 76 -2.71 -13.05 -17.24
N ASN A 77 -3.22 -11.81 -17.15
CA ASN A 77 -2.84 -10.74 -18.07
C ASN A 77 -1.50 -10.11 -17.63
N LYS A 78 -0.40 -10.55 -18.26
CA LYS A 78 0.95 -10.07 -17.97
C LYS A 78 1.22 -8.65 -18.44
N GLU A 79 0.47 -8.13 -19.41
CA GLU A 79 0.61 -6.75 -19.89
C GLU A 79 0.17 -5.76 -18.81
N ARG A 80 -0.96 -6.03 -18.13
CA ARG A 80 -1.41 -5.22 -16.98
C ARG A 80 -0.36 -5.16 -15.88
N ALA A 81 0.22 -6.31 -15.52
CA ALA A 81 1.30 -6.36 -14.53
C ALA A 81 2.54 -5.56 -14.98
N GLN A 82 2.92 -5.66 -16.26
CA GLN A 82 4.05 -4.90 -16.79
C GLN A 82 3.81 -3.39 -16.78
N THR A 83 2.60 -2.93 -17.11
CA THR A 83 2.23 -1.52 -16.98
C THR A 83 2.35 -1.03 -15.54
N PHE A 84 1.86 -1.83 -14.58
CA PHE A 84 2.05 -1.54 -13.16
C PHE A 84 3.53 -1.43 -12.77
N TYR A 85 4.36 -2.42 -13.12
CA TYR A 85 5.76 -2.43 -12.72
C TYR A 85 6.55 -1.25 -13.32
N LYS A 86 6.29 -0.91 -14.59
CA LYS A 86 6.94 0.25 -15.24
C LYS A 86 6.62 1.57 -14.55
N LEU A 87 5.39 1.72 -14.04
CA LEU A 87 4.94 2.96 -13.42
C LEU A 87 5.35 3.07 -11.94
N PHE A 88 5.26 1.98 -11.18
CA PHE A 88 5.30 2.04 -9.72
C PHE A 88 6.46 1.30 -9.06
N PHE A 89 7.11 0.33 -9.72
CA PHE A 89 8.05 -0.57 -9.04
C PHE A 89 9.24 0.17 -8.40
N MET A 90 9.89 1.06 -9.15
CA MET A 90 11.03 1.82 -8.65
C MET A 90 10.63 2.79 -7.53
N GLU A 91 9.46 3.44 -7.65
CA GLU A 91 8.93 4.36 -6.64
C GLU A 91 8.63 3.62 -5.32
N ILE A 92 7.93 2.48 -5.41
CA ILE A 92 7.66 1.58 -4.29
C ILE A 92 8.96 1.10 -3.64
N LEU A 93 9.94 0.64 -4.43
CA LEU A 93 11.21 0.13 -3.92
C LEU A 93 11.96 1.20 -3.13
N VAL A 94 12.05 2.43 -3.65
CA VAL A 94 12.68 3.55 -2.95
C VAL A 94 11.95 3.83 -1.62
N HIS A 95 10.63 3.80 -1.61
CA HIS A 95 9.85 4.01 -0.39
C HIS A 95 10.01 2.92 0.64
N VAL A 96 10.03 1.64 0.22
CA VAL A 96 10.31 0.51 1.12
C VAL A 96 11.72 0.64 1.71
N LEU A 97 12.73 0.91 0.88
CA LEU A 97 14.10 1.10 1.35
C LEU A 97 14.20 2.29 2.31
N THR A 98 13.50 3.39 2.04
CA THR A 98 13.46 4.55 2.94
C THR A 98 13.01 4.14 4.35
N VAL A 99 11.91 3.39 4.45
CA VAL A 99 11.39 2.90 5.73
C VAL A 99 12.35 1.92 6.40
N VAL A 100 12.94 0.99 5.64
CA VAL A 100 13.92 0.02 6.18
C VAL A 100 15.18 0.72 6.70
N THR A 101 15.59 1.83 6.10
CA THR A 101 16.78 2.59 6.51
C THR A 101 16.50 3.68 7.54
N ASP A 102 15.23 3.95 7.87
CA ASP A 102 14.86 4.97 8.85
C ASP A 102 14.96 4.40 10.27
N SER A 103 15.91 4.93 11.04
CA SER A 103 16.12 4.58 12.44
C SER A 103 14.94 4.90 13.35
N ASN A 104 14.00 5.74 12.91
CA ASN A 104 12.78 6.08 13.65
C ASN A 104 11.60 5.16 13.32
N GLN A 105 11.58 4.54 12.14
CA GLN A 105 10.55 3.58 11.74
C GLN A 105 10.74 2.22 12.45
N ILE A 106 11.96 1.95 12.95
CA ILE A 106 12.33 0.67 13.55
C ILE A 106 12.37 0.78 15.09
N LYS A 107 11.23 0.48 15.72
CA LYS A 107 11.20 -0.49 16.84
C LYS A 107 10.53 -1.78 16.38
N ILE A 108 10.93 -2.28 15.20
CA ILE A 108 10.67 -3.68 14.83
C ILE A 108 11.74 -4.49 15.58
N LEU A 109 11.41 -4.81 16.84
CA LEU A 109 12.16 -5.53 17.89
C LEU A 109 13.58 -6.04 17.54
N GLY A 110 14.56 -5.49 18.25
CA GLY A 110 15.94 -5.97 18.29
C GLY A 110 16.83 -5.30 19.35
N LYS A 111 16.24 -4.88 20.49
CA LYS A 111 16.86 -4.70 21.82
C LYS A 111 15.81 -4.28 22.83
#